data_AF-A0A349CUI2-F1
#
_entry.id   AF-A0A349CUI2-F1
#
_cell.length_a   1.000
_cell.length_b   1.000
_cell.length_c   1.000
_cell.angle_alpha   90.00
_cell.angle_beta   90.00
_cell.angle_gamma   90.00
#
_symmetry.space_group_name_H-M   'P 1'
#
loop_
_entity.id
_entity.type
_entity.pdbx_description
1 polymer ?
#
loop_
_entity_poly.entity_id
_entity_poly.type
_entity_poly.pdbx_seq_one_letter_code
_entity_poly.pdbx_strand_id
1 'polypeptide(L)'
;MTVAEATHEEQTLRARWESTQEVLRERFEEPIGRATTLTRKTLAWFPVRVWRHFLQHNGFLLAAGVSYQALFAIFATIYVAFAVAGLWLGGSPEAIDAMIRAINSYIPDLISDDGEGLFTTAQVTEIATSSAGVLGITGIVALVTLIWTAIGFITFARRAVRDIFGIPPDRRSYFLLKARDLLA
;
A
#
# COMPACT_ATOMS: atom_id res chain seq x y z
N MET A 1 -53.59 -12.81 -58.03
CA MET A 1 -53.14 -11.76 -57.12
C MET A 1 -53.04 -10.47 -57.91
N THR A 2 -54.03 -9.60 -57.76
CA THR A 2 -54.07 -8.31 -58.45
C THR A 2 -53.19 -7.29 -57.71
N VAL A 3 -52.67 -6.27 -58.41
CA VAL A 3 -51.80 -5.23 -57.81
C VAL A 3 -52.48 -4.52 -56.62
N ALA A 4 -53.82 -4.42 -56.64
CA ALA A 4 -54.62 -3.87 -55.55
C ALA A 4 -54.63 -4.76 -54.29
N GLU A 5 -54.62 -6.09 -54.45
CA GLU A 5 -54.55 -7.02 -53.31
C GLU A 5 -53.15 -7.01 -52.67
N ALA A 6 -52.10 -6.99 -53.49
CA ALA A 6 -50.71 -6.97 -53.00
C ALA A 6 -50.39 -5.68 -52.22
N THR A 7 -50.91 -4.53 -52.66
CA THR A 7 -50.73 -3.24 -51.98
C THR A 7 -51.52 -3.17 -50.67
N HIS A 8 -52.72 -3.75 -50.62
CA HIS A 8 -53.51 -3.83 -49.40
C HIS A 8 -52.85 -4.79 -48.38
N GLU A 9 -52.31 -5.92 -48.82
CA GLU A 9 -51.57 -6.84 -47.97
C GLU A 9 -50.32 -6.18 -47.39
N GLU A 10 -49.54 -5.48 -48.22
CA GLU A 10 -48.36 -4.72 -47.78
C GLU A 10 -48.71 -3.63 -46.76
N GLN A 11 -49.79 -2.88 -46.97
CA GLN A 11 -50.27 -1.88 -46.01
C GLN A 11 -50.68 -2.50 -44.68
N THR A 12 -51.35 -3.67 -44.70
CA THR A 12 -51.72 -4.37 -43.46
C THR A 12 -50.52 -4.96 -42.72
N LEU A 13 -49.50 -5.45 -43.45
CA LEU A 13 -48.25 -5.93 -42.87
C LEU A 13 -47.45 -4.78 -42.25
N ARG A 14 -47.40 -3.62 -42.91
CA ARG A 14 -46.77 -2.40 -42.37
C ARG A 14 -47.49 -1.89 -41.13
N ALA A 15 -48.82 -1.81 -41.14
CA ALA A 15 -49.61 -1.41 -39.97
C ALA A 15 -49.43 -2.38 -38.79
N ARG A 16 -49.33 -3.69 -39.06
CA ARG A 16 -48.99 -4.71 -38.06
C ARG A 16 -47.57 -4.56 -37.52
N TRP A 17 -46.62 -4.22 -38.38
CA TRP A 17 -45.23 -4.00 -37.99
C TRP A 17 -45.09 -2.74 -37.12
N GLU A 18 -45.71 -1.64 -37.52
CA GLU A 18 -45.72 -0.36 -36.78
C GLU A 18 -46.39 -0.52 -35.41
N SER A 19 -47.57 -1.14 -35.35
CA SER A 19 -48.24 -1.43 -34.06
C SER A 19 -47.43 -2.37 -33.16
N THR A 20 -46.75 -3.37 -33.73
CA THR A 20 -45.85 -4.25 -32.96
C THR A 20 -44.63 -3.48 -32.44
N GLN A 21 -44.08 -2.57 -33.24
CA GLN A 21 -42.96 -1.72 -32.84
C GLN A 21 -43.35 -0.73 -31.74
N GLU A 22 -44.53 -0.11 -31.82
CA GLU A 22 -45.06 0.77 -30.78
C GLU A 22 -45.27 0.03 -29.47
N VAL A 23 -45.92 -1.15 -29.51
CA VAL A 23 -46.15 -1.99 -28.32
C VAL A 23 -44.82 -2.44 -27.69
N LEU A 24 -43.83 -2.82 -28.50
CA LEU A 24 -42.49 -3.19 -27.98
C LEU A 24 -41.78 -1.96 -27.39
N ARG A 25 -41.86 -0.82 -28.06
CA ARG A 25 -41.22 0.42 -27.61
C ARG A 25 -41.79 0.89 -26.27
N GLU A 26 -43.11 0.96 -26.12
CA GLU A 26 -43.74 1.28 -24.83
C GLU A 26 -43.34 0.30 -23.73
N ARG A 27 -43.31 -1.01 -24.05
CA ARG A 27 -42.92 -2.07 -23.10
C ARG A 27 -41.46 -1.98 -22.68
N PHE A 28 -40.56 -1.48 -23.53
CA PHE A 28 -39.13 -1.35 -23.22
C PHE A 28 -38.77 0.04 -22.66
N GLU A 29 -39.48 1.10 -23.02
CA GLU A 29 -39.21 2.46 -22.52
C GLU A 29 -39.39 2.57 -20.99
N GLU A 30 -40.44 1.95 -20.44
CA GLU A 30 -40.72 1.96 -19.00
C GLU A 30 -39.62 1.25 -18.16
N PRO A 31 -39.19 0.01 -18.48
CA PRO A 31 -38.09 -0.65 -17.77
C PRO A 31 -36.72 -0.03 -18.05
N ILE A 32 -36.45 0.48 -19.27
CA ILE A 32 -35.19 1.18 -19.58
C ILE A 32 -35.10 2.49 -18.78
N GLY A 33 -36.20 3.23 -18.64
CA GLY A 33 -36.26 4.44 -17.82
C GLY A 33 -36.02 4.17 -16.34
N ARG A 34 -36.66 3.12 -15.78
CA ARG A 34 -36.44 2.70 -14.38
C ARG A 34 -35.01 2.20 -14.14
N ALA A 35 -34.45 1.42 -15.07
CA ALA A 35 -33.06 0.98 -14.99
C ALA A 35 -32.10 2.18 -15.04
N THR A 36 -32.32 3.13 -15.95
CA THR A 36 -31.45 4.31 -16.11
C THR A 36 -31.49 5.22 -14.89
N THR A 37 -32.68 5.43 -14.29
CA THR A 37 -32.83 6.23 -13.06
C THR A 37 -32.19 5.54 -11.85
N LEU A 38 -32.35 4.23 -11.72
CA LEU A 38 -31.70 3.46 -10.66
C LEU A 38 -30.18 3.46 -10.83
N THR A 39 -29.66 3.23 -12.04
CA THR A 39 -28.24 3.33 -12.36
C THR A 39 -27.70 4.72 -12.07
N ARG A 40 -28.39 5.79 -12.47
CA ARG A 40 -27.97 7.17 -12.19
C ARG A 40 -27.97 7.47 -10.70
N LYS A 41 -28.96 6.96 -9.94
CA LYS A 41 -29.03 7.09 -8.48
C LYS A 41 -27.86 6.35 -7.81
N THR A 42 -27.56 5.13 -8.24
CA THR A 42 -26.41 4.34 -7.74
C THR A 42 -25.08 4.99 -8.10
N LEU A 43 -24.92 5.52 -9.31
CA LEU A 43 -23.72 6.26 -9.72
C LEU A 43 -23.55 7.60 -9.00
N ALA A 44 -24.63 8.18 -8.47
CA ALA A 44 -24.59 9.40 -7.67
C ALA A 44 -24.18 9.14 -6.21
N TRP A 45 -24.20 7.88 -5.74
CA TRP A 45 -23.80 7.55 -4.38
C TRP A 45 -22.33 7.88 -4.13
N PHE A 46 -22.07 8.45 -2.95
CA PHE A 46 -20.73 8.90 -2.57
C PHE A 46 -19.66 7.79 -2.67
N PRO A 47 -19.88 6.56 -2.15
CA PRO A 47 -18.89 5.48 -2.29
C PRO A 47 -18.59 5.11 -3.74
N VAL A 48 -19.61 5.04 -4.60
CA VAL A 48 -19.46 4.70 -6.02
C VAL A 48 -18.69 5.80 -6.76
N ARG A 49 -18.95 7.07 -6.43
CA ARG A 49 -18.21 8.21 -6.98
C ARG A 49 -16.75 8.18 -6.57
N VAL A 50 -16.44 7.93 -5.29
CA VAL A 50 -15.06 7.84 -4.79
C VAL A 50 -14.33 6.67 -5.43
N TRP A 51 -14.97 5.50 -5.49
CA TRP A 51 -14.37 4.30 -6.11
C TRP A 51 -14.06 4.53 -7.60
N ARG A 52 -15.01 5.09 -8.35
CA ARG A 52 -14.80 5.43 -9.76
C ARG A 52 -13.69 6.46 -9.94
N HIS A 53 -13.65 7.50 -9.09
CA HIS A 53 -12.60 8.52 -9.10
C HIS A 53 -11.22 7.90 -8.83
N PHE A 54 -11.11 7.00 -7.86
CA PHE A 54 -9.90 6.24 -7.56
C PHE A 54 -9.45 5.39 -8.76
N LEU A 55 -10.36 4.66 -9.40
CA LEU A 55 -10.04 3.86 -10.59
C LEU A 55 -9.62 4.71 -11.79
N GLN A 56 -10.21 5.89 -11.97
CA GLN A 56 -9.89 6.82 -13.06
C GLN A 56 -8.49 7.45 -12.91
N HIS A 57 -8.00 7.62 -11.69
CA HIS A 57 -6.68 8.21 -11.40
C HIS A 57 -5.59 7.16 -11.13
N ASN A 58 -5.72 5.95 -11.69
CA ASN A 58 -4.77 4.85 -11.49
C ASN A 58 -4.47 4.58 -10.00
N GLY A 59 -5.47 4.69 -9.13
CA GLY A 59 -5.29 4.65 -7.68
C GLY A 59 -4.56 3.39 -7.17
N PHE A 60 -4.77 2.23 -7.81
CA PHE A 60 -4.03 1.01 -7.47
C PHE A 60 -2.53 1.10 -7.76
N LEU A 61 -2.13 1.74 -8.87
CA LEU A 61 -0.73 1.93 -9.23
C LEU A 61 -0.04 2.87 -8.22
N LEU A 62 -0.72 3.98 -7.87
CA LEU A 62 -0.25 4.93 -6.86
C LEU A 62 -0.11 4.26 -5.49
N ALA A 63 -1.14 3.52 -5.06
CA ALA A 63 -1.15 2.81 -3.79
C ALA A 63 -0.05 1.74 -3.72
N ALA A 64 0.15 0.98 -4.81
CA ALA A 64 1.22 -0.03 -4.89
C ALA A 64 2.60 0.63 -4.76
N GLY A 65 2.85 1.73 -5.48
CA GLY A 65 4.12 2.47 -5.41
C GLY A 65 4.43 3.00 -4.01
N VAL A 66 3.42 3.56 -3.32
CA VAL A 66 3.57 4.04 -1.94
C VAL A 66 3.80 2.89 -0.97
N SER A 67 3.10 1.77 -1.15
CA SER A 67 3.20 0.60 -0.27
C SER A 67 4.59 -0.05 -0.33
N TYR A 68 5.20 -0.16 -1.51
CA TYR A 68 6.57 -0.66 -1.65
C TYR A 68 7.58 0.21 -0.92
N GLN A 69 7.47 1.54 -1.04
CA GLN A 69 8.34 2.47 -0.32
C GLN A 69 8.16 2.36 1.20
N ALA A 70 6.91 2.23 1.66
CA ALA A 70 6.62 2.03 3.08
C ALA A 70 7.26 0.75 3.63
N LEU A 71 7.15 -0.35 2.87
CA LEU A 71 7.69 -1.65 3.27
C LEU A 71 9.21 -1.56 3.48
N PHE A 72 9.95 -1.00 2.52
CA PHE A 72 11.39 -0.83 2.65
C PHE A 72 11.79 0.11 3.80
N ALA A 73 11.02 1.18 4.03
CA ALA A 73 11.27 2.09 5.16
C ALA A 73 11.08 1.38 6.51
N ILE A 74 10.06 0.52 6.63
CA ILE A 74 9.82 -0.27 7.84
C ILE A 74 10.98 -1.25 8.07
N PHE A 75 11.40 -2.00 7.05
CA PHE A 75 12.53 -2.91 7.17
C PHE A 75 13.82 -2.19 7.58
N ALA A 76 14.12 -1.06 6.95
CA ALA A 76 15.29 -0.27 7.30
C ALA A 76 15.21 0.27 8.74
N THR A 77 14.03 0.72 9.18
CA THR A 77 13.80 1.17 10.56
C THR A 77 14.07 0.06 11.56
N ILE A 78 13.49 -1.13 11.33
CA ILE A 78 13.67 -2.29 12.19
C ILE A 78 15.15 -2.66 12.27
N TYR A 79 15.83 -2.73 11.12
CA TYR A 79 17.25 -3.04 11.08
C TYR A 79 18.09 -2.04 11.88
N VAL A 80 17.85 -0.74 11.70
CA VAL A 80 18.57 0.30 12.44
C VAL A 80 18.32 0.16 13.95
N ALA A 81 17.10 -0.14 14.38
CA ALA A 81 16.80 -0.40 15.79
C ALA A 81 17.62 -1.59 16.33
N PHE A 82 17.71 -2.69 15.57
CA PHE A 82 18.55 -3.84 15.92
C PHE A 82 20.03 -3.50 15.94
N ALA A 83 20.53 -2.73 14.97
CA ALA A 83 21.92 -2.30 14.92
C ALA A 83 22.28 -1.44 16.13
N VAL A 84 21.41 -0.49 16.51
CA VAL A 84 21.59 0.34 17.71
C VAL A 84 21.60 -0.53 18.98
N ALA A 85 20.63 -1.43 19.12
CA ALA A 85 20.56 -2.31 20.28
C ALA A 85 21.78 -3.26 20.37
N GLY A 86 22.20 -3.85 19.25
CA GLY A 86 23.36 -4.75 19.20
C GLY A 86 24.69 -4.03 19.41
N LEU A 87 24.85 -2.81 18.91
CA LEU A 87 26.02 -1.96 19.20
C LEU A 87 26.08 -1.57 20.67
N TRP A 88 24.93 -1.23 21.28
CA TRP A 88 24.85 -0.94 22.71
C TRP A 88 25.19 -2.18 23.55
N LEU A 89 24.65 -3.35 23.18
CA LEU A 89 24.91 -4.63 23.83
C LEU A 89 26.40 -5.02 23.73
N GLY A 90 27.01 -4.92 22.55
CA GLY A 90 28.43 -5.21 22.35
C GLY A 90 29.37 -4.21 23.03
N GLY A 91 28.87 -3.07 23.49
CA GLY A 91 29.65 -2.03 24.18
C GLY A 91 29.51 -2.02 25.71
N SER A 92 28.59 -2.78 26.30
CA SER A 92 28.34 -2.80 27.76
C SER A 92 28.30 -4.24 28.30
N PRO A 93 29.24 -4.62 29.18
CA PRO A 93 29.18 -5.88 29.91
C PRO A 93 27.89 -6.04 30.71
N GLU A 94 27.40 -4.95 31.32
CA GLU A 94 26.17 -4.96 32.12
C GLU A 94 24.92 -5.30 31.27
N ALA A 95 24.88 -4.82 30.03
CA ALA A 95 23.82 -5.15 29.08
C ALA A 95 23.86 -6.63 28.68
N ILE A 96 25.06 -7.18 28.46
CA ILE A 96 25.26 -8.61 28.16
C ILE A 96 24.79 -9.46 29.33
N ASP A 97 25.20 -9.13 30.55
CA ASP A 97 24.78 -9.86 31.76
C ASP A 97 23.27 -9.79 31.98
N ALA A 98 22.65 -8.63 31.72
CA ALA A 98 21.20 -8.47 31.81
C ALA A 98 20.46 -9.34 30.78
N MET A 99 20.99 -9.41 29.55
CA MET A 99 20.45 -10.29 28.51
C MET A 99 20.59 -11.76 28.91
N ILE A 100 21.75 -12.18 29.42
CA ILE A 100 22.00 -13.55 29.89
C ILE A 100 21.02 -13.91 31.02
N ARG A 101 20.84 -13.03 32.01
CA ARG A 101 19.85 -13.24 33.09
C ARG A 101 18.43 -13.36 32.55
N ALA A 102 18.06 -12.53 31.58
CA ALA A 102 16.74 -12.61 30.96
C ALA A 102 16.54 -13.94 30.23
N ILE A 103 17.52 -14.39 29.46
CA ILE A 103 17.47 -15.69 28.75
C ILE A 103 17.36 -16.85 29.74
N ASN A 104 18.23 -16.87 30.77
CA ASN A 104 18.23 -17.92 31.79
C ASN A 104 16.95 -17.94 32.64
N SER A 105 16.18 -16.85 32.68
CA SER A 105 14.87 -16.83 33.36
C SER A 105 13.80 -17.64 32.64
N TYR A 106 13.92 -17.83 31.32
CA TYR A 106 12.99 -18.65 30.52
C TYR A 106 13.48 -20.10 30.41
N ILE A 107 14.79 -20.28 30.24
CA ILE A 107 15.43 -21.60 30.17
C ILE A 107 16.58 -21.59 31.16
N PRO A 108 16.39 -22.16 32.37
CA PRO A 108 17.43 -22.24 33.39
C PRO A 108 18.69 -22.89 32.82
N ASP A 109 19.84 -22.36 33.22
CA ASP A 109 21.17 -22.89 32.90
C ASP A 109 21.51 -23.02 31.40
N LEU A 110 20.80 -22.31 30.52
CA LEU A 110 21.13 -22.31 29.09
C LEU A 110 22.54 -21.73 28.83
N ILE A 111 22.85 -20.63 29.52
CA ILE A 111 24.14 -19.95 29.48
C ILE A 111 24.74 -20.03 30.88
N SER A 112 25.76 -20.87 31.07
CA SER A 112 26.42 -21.06 32.36
C SER A 112 27.90 -21.38 32.20
N ASP A 113 28.68 -21.02 33.22
CA ASP A 113 30.13 -21.26 33.27
C ASP A 113 30.48 -22.52 34.09
N ASP A 114 29.48 -23.21 34.64
CA ASP A 114 29.61 -24.45 35.45
C ASP A 114 29.75 -25.74 34.62
N GLY A 115 29.64 -25.64 33.29
CA GLY A 115 29.77 -26.77 32.37
C GLY A 115 28.48 -27.58 32.13
N GLU A 116 27.36 -27.21 32.77
CA GLU A 116 26.04 -27.81 32.47
C GLU A 116 25.28 -27.05 31.37
N GLY A 117 25.67 -25.78 31.12
CA GLY A 117 25.09 -24.94 30.08
C GLY A 117 25.59 -25.23 28.65
N LEU A 118 24.78 -24.88 27.65
CA LEU A 118 25.12 -25.04 26.23
C LEU A 118 26.15 -24.01 25.74
N PHE A 119 26.20 -22.84 26.38
CA PHE A 119 27.12 -21.76 26.05
C PHE A 119 27.70 -21.16 27.33
N THR A 120 28.94 -20.68 27.26
CA THR A 120 29.56 -19.95 28.38
C THR A 120 29.31 -18.45 28.27
N THR A 121 29.38 -17.73 29.39
CA THR A 121 29.26 -16.26 29.42
C THR A 121 30.33 -15.60 28.54
N ALA A 122 31.54 -16.18 28.52
CA ALA A 122 32.64 -15.72 27.69
C ALA A 122 32.34 -15.86 26.18
N GLN A 123 31.75 -16.98 25.75
CA GLN A 123 31.36 -17.20 24.35
C GLN A 123 30.30 -16.19 23.91
N VAL A 124 29.28 -15.94 24.74
CA VAL A 124 28.23 -14.96 24.45
C VAL A 124 28.80 -13.55 24.36
N THR A 125 29.70 -13.20 25.28
CA THR A 125 30.38 -11.90 25.31
C THR A 125 31.25 -11.69 24.07
N GLU A 126 32.01 -12.70 23.66
CA GLU A 126 32.84 -12.65 22.44
C GLU A 126 31.98 -12.47 21.18
N ILE A 127 30.85 -13.17 21.07
CA ILE A 127 29.94 -13.01 19.93
C ILE A 127 29.34 -11.60 19.90
N ALA A 128 28.91 -11.08 21.06
CA ALA A 128 28.32 -9.75 21.17
C ALA A 128 29.32 -8.64 20.81
N THR A 129 30.57 -8.74 21.27
CA THR A 129 31.63 -7.75 21.00
C THR A 129 32.18 -7.86 19.58
N SER A 130 32.43 -9.07 19.07
CA SER A 130 32.94 -9.27 17.70
C SER A 130 31.95 -8.80 16.62
N SER A 131 30.66 -8.92 16.89
CA SER A 131 29.59 -8.47 15.98
C SER A 131 29.47 -6.95 15.89
N ALA A 132 29.99 -6.19 16.87
CA ALA A 132 29.82 -4.74 16.95
C ALA A 132 30.44 -4.00 15.73
N GLY A 133 31.59 -4.46 15.23
CA GLY A 133 32.22 -3.84 14.04
C GLY A 133 31.37 -3.99 12.77
N VAL A 134 30.81 -5.17 12.56
CA VAL A 134 29.92 -5.45 11.42
C VAL A 134 28.63 -4.65 11.55
N LEU A 135 27.99 -4.69 12.73
CA LEU A 135 26.77 -3.94 13.04
C LEU A 135 26.96 -2.43 12.89
N GLY A 136 28.15 -1.90 13.16
CA GLY A 136 28.48 -0.49 12.96
C GLY A 136 28.40 -0.08 11.49
N ILE A 137 29.10 -0.81 10.62
CA ILE A 137 29.14 -0.52 9.18
C ILE A 137 27.76 -0.75 8.55
N THR A 138 27.16 -1.91 8.80
CA THR A 138 25.86 -2.24 8.22
C THR A 138 24.75 -1.37 8.80
N GLY A 139 24.85 -0.97 10.07
CA GLY A 139 23.96 -0.01 10.72
C GLY A 139 24.02 1.38 10.09
N ILE A 140 25.21 1.88 9.77
CA ILE A 140 25.37 3.15 9.04
C ILE A 140 24.73 3.06 7.64
N VAL A 141 25.02 2.00 6.90
CA VAL A 141 24.42 1.78 5.56
C VAL A 141 22.90 1.69 5.66
N ALA A 142 22.38 0.98 6.66
CA ALA A 142 20.95 0.88 6.91
C ALA A 142 20.34 2.23 7.32
N LEU A 143 21.03 3.04 8.12
CA LEU A 143 20.57 4.38 8.51
C LEU A 143 20.47 5.31 7.30
N VAL A 144 21.49 5.31 6.43
CA VAL A 144 21.46 6.08 5.18
C VAL A 144 20.31 5.61 4.28
N THR A 145 20.15 4.29 4.16
CA THR A 145 19.05 3.66 3.39
C THR A 145 17.69 4.02 3.97
N LEU A 146 17.56 4.02 5.30
CA LEU A 146 16.35 4.41 6.02
C LEU A 146 16.00 5.86 5.72
N ILE A 147 16.93 6.79 5.90
CA ILE A 147 16.70 8.22 5.63
C ILE A 147 16.29 8.40 4.17
N TRP A 148 16.99 7.76 3.24
CA TRP A 148 16.66 7.82 1.81
C TRP A 148 15.23 7.34 1.53
N THR A 149 14.88 6.17 2.07
CA THR A 149 13.60 5.50 1.82
C THR A 149 12.44 6.19 2.53
N ALA A 150 12.62 6.67 3.75
CA ALA A 150 11.62 7.41 4.51
C ALA A 150 11.22 8.71 3.79
N ILE A 151 12.20 9.45 3.28
CA ILE A 151 11.91 10.65 2.49
C ILE A 151 11.23 10.28 1.17
N GLY A 152 11.69 9.19 0.52
CA GLY A 152 11.03 8.63 -0.66
C GLY A 152 9.55 8.36 -0.39
N PHE A 153 9.24 7.63 0.69
CA PHE A 153 7.89 7.31 1.13
C PHE A 153 7.01 8.56 1.30
N ILE A 154 7.47 9.56 2.06
CA ILE A 154 6.72 10.83 2.25
C ILE A 154 6.49 11.54 0.91
N THR A 155 7.49 11.55 0.05
CA THR A 155 7.40 12.17 -1.28
C THR A 155 6.38 11.46 -2.17
N PHE A 156 6.44 10.13 -2.25
CA PHE A 156 5.51 9.32 -3.04
C PHE A 156 4.09 9.39 -2.49
N ALA A 157 3.91 9.36 -1.18
CA ALA A 157 2.61 9.54 -0.55
C ALA A 157 1.99 10.91 -0.88
N ARG A 158 2.79 11.99 -0.76
CA ARG A 158 2.37 13.34 -1.13
C ARG A 158 1.98 13.44 -2.61
N ARG A 159 2.76 12.81 -3.50
CA ARG A 159 2.47 12.77 -4.94
C ARG A 159 1.19 12.00 -5.23
N ALA A 160 1.02 10.81 -4.66
CA ALA A 160 -0.17 9.99 -4.83
C ALA A 160 -1.45 10.73 -4.39
N VAL A 161 -1.41 11.39 -3.24
CA VAL A 161 -2.54 12.19 -2.75
C VAL A 161 -2.84 13.35 -3.70
N ARG A 162 -1.82 14.11 -4.10
CA ARG A 162 -2.00 15.24 -5.04
C ARG A 162 -2.55 14.79 -6.39
N ASP A 163 -2.09 13.65 -6.88
CA ASP A 163 -2.54 13.08 -8.16
C ASP A 163 -4.01 12.64 -8.10
N ILE A 164 -4.42 11.99 -7.01
CA ILE A 164 -5.84 11.67 -6.78
C ILE A 164 -6.69 12.95 -6.68
N PHE A 165 -6.19 14.04 -6.12
CA PHE A 165 -6.94 15.30 -6.04
C PHE A 165 -6.80 16.20 -7.28
N GLY A 166 -6.07 15.79 -8.32
CA GLY A 166 -5.85 16.60 -9.53
C GLY A 166 -5.08 17.90 -9.28
N ILE A 167 -4.32 17.96 -8.19
CA ILE A 167 -3.54 19.15 -7.81
C ILE A 167 -2.22 19.11 -8.59
N PRO A 168 -1.84 20.18 -9.33
CA PRO A 168 -0.61 20.20 -10.10
C PRO A 168 0.62 19.85 -9.25
N PRO A 169 1.59 19.09 -9.79
CA PRO A 169 2.79 18.74 -9.05
C PRO A 169 3.57 20.00 -8.68
N ASP A 170 3.91 20.11 -7.39
CA ASP A 170 4.72 21.21 -6.85
C ASP A 170 6.15 21.10 -7.39
N ARG A 171 6.53 22.05 -8.26
CA ARG A 171 7.79 22.04 -9.06
C ARG A 171 9.02 22.52 -8.31
N ARG A 172 8.93 22.79 -7.00
CA ARG A 172 10.08 23.24 -6.19
C ARG A 172 11.13 22.14 -6.07
N SER A 173 12.41 22.53 -5.99
CA SER A 173 13.56 21.62 -5.97
C SER A 173 13.37 20.49 -4.96
N TYR A 174 13.57 19.25 -5.42
CA TYR A 174 13.50 18.02 -4.64
C TYR A 174 14.29 18.12 -3.33
N PHE A 175 15.46 18.77 -3.36
CA PHE A 175 16.32 18.96 -2.19
C PHE A 175 15.77 19.96 -1.17
N LEU A 176 15.07 21.01 -1.60
CA LEU A 176 14.45 22.00 -0.70
C LEU A 176 13.24 21.40 0.05
N LEU A 177 12.47 20.54 -0.62
CA LEU A 177 11.39 19.78 0.01
C LEU A 177 11.95 18.73 0.98
N LYS A 178 13.04 18.06 0.58
CA LYS A 178 13.76 17.03 1.37
C LYS A 178 14.41 17.60 2.63
N ALA A 179 14.96 18.82 2.57
CA ALA A 179 15.51 19.53 3.73
C ALA A 179 14.41 20.02 4.68
N ARG A 180 13.28 20.50 4.16
CA ARG A 180 12.16 20.96 4.98
C ARG A 180 11.49 19.82 5.74
N ASP A 181 11.29 18.67 5.10
CA ASP A 181 10.67 17.50 5.74
C ASP A 181 11.57 16.84 6.80
N LEU A 182 12.87 17.20 6.88
CA LEU A 182 13.78 16.75 7.96
C LEU A 182 13.87 17.74 9.14
N LEU A 183 13.46 19.00 8.95
CA LEU A 183 13.61 20.08 9.94
C LEU A 183 12.29 20.52 10.58
N ALA A 184 11.16 20.01 10.11
CA ALA A 184 9.82 20.28 10.63
C ALA A 184 9.28 19.03 11.34
#